data_AF-A0A841RF80-F1
#
_entry.id   AF-A0A841RF80-F1
#
_cell.length_a   1.000
_cell.length_b   1.000
_cell.length_c   1.000
_cell.angle_alpha   90.00
_cell.angle_beta   90.00
_cell.angle_gamma   90.00
#
_symmetry.space_group_name_H-M   'P 1'
#
loop_
_entity.id
_entity.type
_entity.pdbx_description
1 polymer ?
#
loop_
_entity_poly.entity_id
_entity_poly.type
_entity_poly.pdbx_seq_one_letter_code
_entity_poly.pdbx_strand_id
1 'polypeptide(L)'
;MDKDSNPDRLEKVEELLKRKKRNGNQICWIKFNPDAEMSYDISDAEEDIKWMLYEIKRLQNENRELKEFAETLRDQMTEELNRNRK
;
A
#
# COMPACT_ATOMS: atom_id res chain seq x y z
N MET A 1 -6.94 15.99 16.57
CA MET A 1 -7.01 15.99 15.09
C MET A 1 -7.02 14.54 14.68
N ASP A 2 -8.20 14.02 14.34
CA ASP A 2 -8.38 12.62 13.99
C ASP A 2 -7.59 12.31 12.71
N LYS A 3 -6.52 11.55 12.85
CA LYS A 3 -5.71 11.03 11.74
C LYS A 3 -6.36 9.82 11.04
N ASP A 4 -7.52 9.37 11.51
CA ASP A 4 -8.13 8.07 11.18
C ASP A 4 -9.47 8.13 10.45
N SER A 5 -9.91 9.29 9.96
CA SER A 5 -11.19 9.41 9.24
C SER A 5 -11.07 9.42 7.72
N ASN A 6 -9.93 9.00 7.17
CA ASN A 6 -9.87 8.69 5.75
C ASN A 6 -10.23 7.19 5.61
N PRO A 7 -11.38 6.83 5.01
CA PRO A 7 -11.69 5.41 4.76
C PRO A 7 -10.47 4.76 4.10
N ASP A 8 -10.11 3.54 4.54
CA ASP A 8 -8.90 2.84 4.08
C ASP A 8 -8.81 2.97 2.56
N ARG A 9 -7.86 3.81 2.12
CA ARG A 9 -7.75 4.20 0.72
C ARG A 9 -7.51 2.97 -0.15
N LEU A 10 -6.88 1.94 0.39
CA LEU A 10 -6.68 0.66 -0.29
C LEU A 10 -8.00 -0.10 -0.42
N GLU A 11 -8.80 -0.18 0.63
CA GLU A 11 -10.11 -0.82 0.60
C GLU A 11 -11.03 -0.15 -0.43
N LYS A 12 -11.01 1.18 -0.49
CA LYS A 12 -11.73 1.94 -1.53
C LYS A 12 -11.25 1.60 -2.93
N VAL A 13 -9.95 1.44 -3.15
CA VAL A 13 -9.40 1.03 -4.45
C VAL A 13 -9.88 -0.39 -4.78
N GLU A 14 -9.79 -1.33 -3.85
CA GLU A 14 -10.27 -2.72 -4.04
C GLU A 14 -11.76 -2.79 -4.39
N GLU A 15 -12.59 -1.96 -3.76
CA GLU A 15 -14.01 -1.86 -4.13
C GLU A 15 -14.19 -1.36 -5.57
N LEU A 16 -13.45 -0.33 -5.97
CA LEU A 16 -13.53 0.22 -7.32
C LEU A 16 -13.09 -0.82 -8.37
N LEU A 17 -12.04 -1.59 -8.08
CA LEU A 17 -11.59 -2.70 -8.93
C LEU A 17 -12.68 -3.77 -9.06
N LYS A 18 -13.30 -4.19 -7.94
CA LYS A 18 -14.41 -5.16 -7.95
C LYS A 18 -15.61 -4.66 -8.77
N ARG A 19 -15.97 -3.37 -8.64
CA ARG A 19 -17.06 -2.75 -9.40
C ARG A 19 -16.74 -2.70 -10.90
N LYS A 20 -15.52 -2.34 -11.30
CA LYS A 20 -15.11 -2.32 -12.72
C LYS A 20 -15.15 -3.70 -13.35
N LYS A 21 -14.67 -4.73 -12.64
CA LYS A 21 -14.73 -6.13 -13.11
C LYS A 21 -16.17 -6.57 -13.41
N ARG A 22 -17.13 -6.17 -12.58
CA ARG A 22 -18.57 -6.47 -12.79
C ARG A 22 -19.14 -5.79 -14.03
N ASN A 23 -18.63 -4.62 -14.39
CA ASN A 23 -19.10 -3.82 -15.52
C ASN A 23 -18.38 -4.16 -16.84
N GLY A 24 -17.46 -5.14 -16.84
CA GLY A 24 -16.68 -5.50 -18.02
C GLY A 24 -15.59 -4.48 -18.41
N ASN A 25 -15.30 -3.51 -17.53
CA ASN A 25 -14.29 -2.50 -17.79
C ASN A 25 -12.89 -3.02 -17.41
N GLN A 26 -11.97 -3.03 -18.37
CA GLN A 26 -10.57 -3.39 -18.16
C GLN A 26 -9.76 -2.19 -17.65
N ILE A 27 -8.69 -2.47 -16.91
CA ILE A 27 -7.75 -1.47 -16.41
C ILE A 27 -6.49 -1.64 -17.23
N CYS A 28 -5.99 -0.52 -17.76
CA CYS A 28 -4.89 -0.56 -18.70
C CYS A 28 -3.83 0.48 -18.33
N TRP A 29 -2.57 0.15 -18.59
CA TRP A 29 -1.52 1.14 -18.73
C TRP A 29 -1.60 1.75 -20.12
N ILE A 30 -1.40 3.05 -20.21
CA ILE A 30 -1.35 3.79 -21.46
C ILE A 30 0.01 4.46 -21.51
N LYS A 31 0.78 4.15 -22.54
CA LYS A 31 2.10 4.74 -22.77
C LYS A 31 2.14 5.34 -24.17
N PHE A 32 2.66 6.56 -24.29
CA PHE A 32 2.88 7.16 -25.60
C PHE A 32 3.93 6.36 -26.38
N ASN A 33 3.58 5.99 -27.62
CA ASN A 33 4.46 5.31 -28.56
C ASN A 33 4.20 5.85 -29.97
N PRO A 34 5.10 6.69 -30.52
CA PRO A 34 4.89 7.31 -31.84
C PRO A 34 4.87 6.30 -32.99
N ASP A 35 5.39 5.10 -32.79
CA ASP A 35 5.43 4.03 -33.79
C ASP A 35 4.17 3.16 -33.78
N ALA A 36 3.28 3.32 -32.78
CA ALA A 36 2.01 2.62 -32.69
C ALA A 36 0.93 3.27 -33.57
N GLU A 37 0.01 2.47 -34.11
CA GLU A 37 -1.07 2.94 -35.01
C GLU A 37 -1.92 4.07 -34.41
N MET A 38 -2.16 4.03 -33.10
CA MET A 38 -2.90 5.07 -32.38
C MET A 38 -2.00 6.01 -31.55
N SER A 39 -0.68 5.99 -31.78
CA SER A 39 0.32 6.74 -31.00
C SER A 39 0.41 6.37 -29.51
N TYR A 40 -0.27 5.32 -29.08
CA TYR A 40 -0.26 4.81 -27.72
C TYR A 40 -0.21 3.28 -27.70
N ASP A 41 0.61 2.74 -26.81
CA ASP A 41 0.55 1.35 -26.39
C ASP A 41 -0.42 1.22 -25.22
N ILE A 42 -1.31 0.24 -25.30
CA ILE A 42 -2.27 -0.10 -24.25
C ILE A 42 -1.95 -1.53 -23.79
N SER A 43 -1.66 -1.70 -22.51
CA SER A 43 -1.43 -3.02 -21.91
C SER A 43 -2.35 -3.25 -20.72
N ASP A 44 -2.73 -4.49 -20.46
CA ASP A 44 -3.50 -4.86 -19.27
C ASP A 44 -2.69 -4.51 -18.00
N ALA A 45 -3.35 -3.91 -17.02
CA ALA A 45 -2.78 -3.51 -15.74
C ALA A 45 -3.43 -4.23 -14.54
N GLU A 46 -4.36 -5.16 -14.75
CA GLU A 46 -5.12 -5.79 -13.67
C GLU A 46 -4.22 -6.56 -12.70
N GLU A 47 -3.26 -7.33 -13.22
CA GLU A 47 -2.33 -8.11 -12.41
C GLU A 47 -1.36 -7.20 -11.64
N ASP A 48 -0.75 -6.23 -12.32
CA ASP A 48 0.16 -5.25 -11.71
C ASP A 48 -0.51 -4.52 -10.55
N ILE A 49 -1.76 -4.08 -10.73
CA ILE A 49 -2.50 -3.35 -9.71
C ILE A 49 -2.82 -4.25 -8.51
N LYS A 50 -3.16 -5.53 -8.74
CA LYS A 50 -3.35 -6.50 -7.64
C LYS A 50 -2.06 -6.71 -6.87
N TRP A 51 -0.93 -6.84 -7.56
CA TRP A 51 0.36 -7.04 -6.93
C TRP A 51 0.77 -5.82 -6.10
N MET A 52 0.58 -4.61 -6.64
CA MET A 52 0.84 -3.37 -5.90
C MET A 52 -0.02 -3.26 -4.63
N LEU A 53 -1.31 -3.59 -4.69
CA LEU A 53 -2.17 -3.58 -3.50
C LEU A 53 -1.72 -4.57 -2.43
N TYR A 54 -1.37 -5.79 -2.85
CA TYR A 54 -0.82 -6.80 -1.95
C TYR A 54 0.46 -6.30 -1.27
N GLU A 55 1.40 -5.75 -2.04
CA GLU A 55 2.70 -5.32 -1.55
C GLU A 55 2.57 -4.15 -0.56
N ILE A 56 1.68 -3.20 -0.83
CA ILE A 56 1.41 -2.10 0.11
C ILE A 56 0.88 -2.65 1.44
N LYS A 57 -0.07 -3.58 1.42
CA LYS A 57 -0.61 -4.21 2.64
C LYS A 57 0.48 -4.96 3.41
N ARG A 58 1.35 -5.70 2.69
CA ARG A 58 2.50 -6.40 3.26
C ARG A 58 3.45 -5.43 3.98
N LEU A 59 3.82 -4.34 3.31
CA LEU A 59 4.72 -3.31 3.85
C LEU A 59 4.09 -2.54 5.03
N GLN A 60 2.76 -2.32 5.02
CA GLN A 60 2.06 -1.73 6.17
C GLN A 60 2.12 -2.65 7.39
N ASN A 61 1.95 -3.96 7.19
CA ASN A 61 2.07 -4.95 8.26
C ASN A 61 3.50 -4.99 8.82
N GLU A 62 4.49 -5.09 7.94
CA GLU A 62 5.92 -5.10 8.31
C GLU A 62 6.32 -3.83 9.08
N ASN A 63 5.87 -2.66 8.63
CA ASN A 63 6.10 -1.40 9.35
C ASN A 63 5.45 -1.37 10.74
N ARG A 64 4.28 -1.99 10.92
CA ARG A 64 3.63 -2.06 12.23
C ARG A 64 4.47 -2.91 13.19
N GLU A 65 4.87 -4.10 12.75
CA GLU A 65 5.72 -5.01 13.54
C GLU A 65 7.06 -4.38 13.92
N LEU A 66 7.71 -3.69 12.97
CA LEU A 66 8.97 -3.00 13.23
C LEU A 66 8.82 -1.85 14.25
N LYS A 67 7.70 -1.12 14.22
CA LYS A 67 7.42 -0.07 15.20
C LYS A 67 7.20 -0.65 16.59
N GLU A 68 6.39 -1.70 16.72
CA GLU A 68 6.14 -2.39 17.99
C GLU A 68 7.45 -2.94 18.59
N PHE A 69 8.31 -3.51 17.74
CA PHE A 69 9.63 -3.97 18.16
C PHE A 69 10.52 -2.83 18.65
N ALA A 70 10.60 -1.72 17.90
CA ALA A 70 11.41 -0.56 18.26
C ALA A 70 10.92 0.10 19.56
N GLU A 71 9.61 0.18 19.77
CA GLU A 71 9.02 0.68 21.01
C GLU A 71 9.39 -0.21 22.20
N THR A 72 9.27 -1.53 22.04
CA THR A 72 9.66 -2.50 23.07
C THR A 72 11.13 -2.35 23.47
N LEU A 73 12.03 -2.24 22.50
CA LEU A 73 13.47 -2.03 22.75
C LEU A 73 13.76 -0.69 23.45
N ARG A 74 13.07 0.38 23.02
CA ARG A 74 13.20 1.70 23.65
C ARG A 74 12.78 1.64 25.11
N ASP A 75 11.68 0.97 25.40
CA ASP A 75 11.14 0.88 26.75
C ASP A 75 12.08 0.06 27.66
N GLN A 76 12.61 -1.08 27.17
CA GLN A 76 13.63 -1.87 27.88
C GLN A 76 14.90 -1.06 28.18
N MET A 77 15.43 -0.33 27.19
CA MET A 77 16.61 0.53 27.41
C MET A 77 16.35 1.64 28.43
N THR A 78 15.14 2.20 28.43
CA THR A 78 14.73 3.24 29.37
C THR A 78 14.66 2.68 30.80
N GLU A 79 14.15 1.45 30.97
CA GLU A 79 14.14 0.77 32.26
C GLU A 79 15.55 0.49 32.79
N GLU A 80 16.44 -0.05 31.95
CA GLU A 80 17.84 -0.32 32.28
C GLU A 80 18.58 0.96 32.72
N LEU A 81 18.43 2.05 31.97
CA LEU A 81 19.04 3.35 32.30
C LEU A 81 18.52 3.91 33.63
N ASN A 82 17.24 3.72 33.93
CA ASN A 82 16.64 4.17 35.19
C ASN A 82 17.06 3.29 36.38
N ARG A 83 17.30 1.98 36.17
CA ARG A 83 17.85 1.09 37.20
C ARG A 83 19.27 1.46 37.56
N ASN A 84 20.12 1.76 36.58
CA ASN A 84 21.53 2.12 36.81
C ASN A 84 21.75 3.52 37.40
N ARG A 85 20.70 4.34 37.51
CA ARG A 85 20.73 5.68 38.13
C ARG A 85 20.30 5.70 39.59
N LYS A 86 19.80 4.58 40.13
CA LYS A 86 19.47 4.41 41.55
C LYS A 86 20.59 3.66 42.25
#